data_AF-A0A924YLX4-F1
#
_entry.id   AF-A0A924YLX4-F1
#
_cell.length_a   1.000
_cell.length_b   1.000
_cell.length_c   1.000
_cell.angle_alpha   90.00
_cell.angle_beta   90.00
_cell.angle_gamma   90.00
#
_symmetry.space_group_name_H-M   'P 1'
#
loop_
_entity.id
_entity.type
_entity.pdbx_description
1 polymer ?
#
loop_
_entity_poly.entity_id
_entity_poly.type
_entity_poly.pdbx_seq_one_letter_code
_entity_poly.pdbx_strand_id
1 'polypeptide(L)'
;AALAITKRLILQHPEGPIFRNADGEPWTSFAINCSFLRLQAAMGRYEIEISDKAIAAHMKVMQKRRKENGKNPLPNGDLRWQAKKALVDATARKNATKYFLYAFRYSYCTHGLMNGTDPVTMGKLMGHADLTMIYKIYAKIAKDPVFMLSAARKVAR
;
A
#
# COMPACT_ATOMS: atom_id res chain seq x y z
N ALA A 1 6.38 -13.25 13.19
CA ALA A 1 5.06 -12.68 12.86
C ALA A 1 4.42 -13.32 11.61
N ALA A 2 4.99 -13.18 10.41
CA ALA A 2 4.38 -13.67 9.16
C ALA A 2 4.05 -15.18 9.16
N LEU A 3 4.99 -16.03 9.63
CA LEU A 3 4.78 -17.48 9.74
C LEU A 3 3.59 -17.87 10.63
N ALA A 4 3.35 -17.11 11.71
CA ALA A 4 2.23 -17.39 12.60
C ALA A 4 0.88 -17.09 11.92
N ILE A 5 0.83 -16.01 11.13
CA ILE A 5 -0.34 -15.65 10.33
C ILE A 5 -0.62 -16.73 9.29
N THR A 6 0.40 -17.14 8.52
CA THR A 6 0.21 -18.14 7.46
C THR A 6 -0.17 -19.50 8.03
N LYS A 7 0.48 -19.98 9.11
CA LYS A 7 0.11 -21.24 9.77
C LYS A 7 -1.36 -21.24 10.22
N ARG A 8 -1.81 -20.16 10.87
CA ARG A 8 -3.20 -20.03 11.30
C ARG A 8 -4.17 -20.07 10.11
N LEU A 9 -3.86 -19.35 9.03
CA LEU A 9 -4.73 -19.29 7.85
C LEU A 9 -4.74 -20.58 7.04
N ILE A 10 -3.63 -21.32 6.97
CA ILE A 10 -3.56 -22.64 6.34
C ILE A 10 -4.46 -23.63 7.08
N LEU A 11 -4.49 -23.59 8.41
CA LEU A 11 -5.40 -24.44 9.20
C LEU A 11 -6.88 -24.10 8.96
N GLN A 12 -7.19 -22.82 8.75
CA GLN A 12 -8.56 -22.35 8.49
C GLN A 12 -9.00 -22.59 7.04
N HIS A 13 -8.06 -22.56 6.10
CA HIS A 13 -8.28 -22.68 4.67
C HIS A 13 -7.25 -23.67 4.10
N PRO A 14 -7.45 -24.99 4.30
CA PRO A 14 -6.49 -26.01 3.91
C PRO A 14 -6.32 -26.11 2.39
N GLU A 15 -7.35 -25.75 1.63
CA GLU A 15 -7.35 -25.77 0.17
C GLU A 15 -7.66 -24.39 -0.42
N GLY A 16 -7.09 -24.15 -1.61
CA GLY A 16 -7.23 -22.89 -2.34
C GLY A 16 -6.49 -21.71 -1.70
N PRO A 17 -6.89 -20.46 -2.01
CA PRO A 17 -6.21 -19.27 -1.52
C PRO A 17 -6.35 -19.09 -0.01
N ILE A 18 -5.22 -18.84 0.68
CA ILE A 18 -5.18 -18.66 2.14
C ILE A 18 -5.64 -17.27 2.61
N PHE A 19 -5.57 -16.25 1.75
CA PHE A 19 -6.02 -14.90 2.06
C PHE A 19 -7.38 -14.64 1.41
N ARG A 20 -8.43 -14.61 2.22
CA ARG A 20 -9.83 -14.47 1.80
C ARG A 20 -10.50 -13.25 2.43
N ASN A 21 -11.49 -12.67 1.76
CA ASN A 21 -12.28 -11.56 2.29
C ASN A 21 -13.41 -12.08 3.20
N ALA A 22 -14.28 -11.18 3.68
CA ALA A 22 -15.41 -11.55 4.55
C ALA A 22 -16.43 -12.48 3.87
N ASP A 23 -16.48 -12.47 2.53
CA ASP A 23 -17.36 -13.31 1.73
C ASP A 23 -16.71 -14.66 1.35
N GLY A 24 -15.49 -14.93 1.82
CA GLY A 24 -14.73 -16.16 1.51
C GLY A 24 -14.00 -16.16 0.17
N GLU A 25 -14.12 -15.07 -0.60
CA GLU A 25 -13.47 -14.86 -1.90
C GLU A 25 -11.97 -14.51 -1.73
N PRO A 26 -11.10 -14.92 -2.66
CA PRO A 26 -9.67 -14.58 -2.60
C PRO A 26 -9.42 -13.07 -2.66
N TRP A 27 -8.45 -12.57 -1.90
CA TRP A 27 -8.02 -11.18 -2.05
C TRP A 27 -7.35 -10.95 -3.40
N THR A 28 -7.87 -9.99 -4.15
CA THR A 28 -7.24 -9.49 -5.37
C THR A 28 -6.26 -8.35 -5.06
N SER A 29 -5.32 -8.09 -5.96
CA SER A 29 -4.41 -6.93 -5.87
C SER A 29 -5.17 -5.61 -5.73
N PHE A 30 -6.32 -5.48 -6.40
CA PHE A 30 -7.21 -4.34 -6.30
C PHE A 30 -7.87 -4.23 -4.93
N ALA A 31 -8.34 -5.34 -4.34
CA ALA A 31 -8.91 -5.35 -2.99
C ALA A 31 -7.87 -4.93 -1.93
N ILE A 32 -6.62 -5.39 -2.09
CA ILE A 32 -5.50 -4.97 -1.24
C ILE A 32 -5.26 -3.46 -1.38
N ASN A 33 -5.14 -2.97 -2.61
CA ASN A 33 -4.91 -1.54 -2.85
C ASN A 33 -6.05 -0.66 -2.30
N CYS A 34 -7.31 -1.06 -2.51
CA CYS A 34 -8.47 -0.38 -1.93
C CYS A 34 -8.41 -0.33 -0.40
N SER A 35 -7.94 -1.39 0.24
CA SER A 35 -7.77 -1.43 1.70
C SER A 35 -6.67 -0.46 2.17
N PHE A 36 -5.53 -0.39 1.47
CA PHE A 36 -4.49 0.62 1.76
C PHE A 36 -4.97 2.05 1.54
N LEU A 37 -5.79 2.31 0.52
CA LEU A 37 -6.38 3.64 0.32
C LEU A 37 -7.33 4.04 1.45
N ARG A 38 -8.10 3.09 1.99
CA ARG A 38 -8.95 3.32 3.17
C ARG A 38 -8.10 3.57 4.41
N LEU A 39 -7.05 2.78 4.61
CA LEU A 39 -6.10 3.01 5.70
C LEU A 39 -5.48 4.41 5.61
N GLN A 40 -5.03 4.82 4.42
CA GLN A 40 -4.48 6.16 4.19
C GLN A 40 -5.50 7.26 4.49
N ALA A 41 -6.75 7.10 4.03
CA ALA A 41 -7.81 8.06 4.35
C ALA A 41 -8.11 8.12 5.85
N ALA A 42 -8.09 6.98 6.56
CA ALA A 42 -8.31 6.93 7.99
C ALA A 42 -7.16 7.59 8.78
N MET A 43 -5.91 7.33 8.42
CA MET A 43 -4.74 7.94 9.04
C MET A 43 -4.69 9.46 8.89
N GLY A 44 -5.20 9.99 7.79
CA GLY A 44 -5.22 11.42 7.50
C GLY A 44 -6.53 12.11 7.88
N ARG A 45 -7.43 11.43 8.59
CA ARG A 45 -8.73 11.96 8.94
C ARG A 45 -8.62 12.81 10.21
N TYR A 46 -8.42 14.10 10.01
CA TYR A 46 -8.59 15.14 11.03
C TYR A 46 -9.78 16.03 10.66
N GLU A 47 -10.08 17.07 11.45
CA GLU A 47 -11.12 18.04 11.12
C GLU A 47 -10.79 18.75 9.80
N ILE A 48 -11.41 18.28 8.71
CA ILE A 48 -11.21 18.79 7.35
C ILE A 48 -12.44 19.59 6.96
N GLU A 49 -12.26 20.90 6.87
CA GLU A 49 -13.27 21.80 6.32
C GLU A 49 -13.19 21.81 4.79
N ILE A 50 -14.32 21.59 4.13
CA ILE A 50 -14.44 21.65 2.67
C ILE A 50 -15.46 22.72 2.32
N SER A 51 -15.07 23.66 1.46
CA SER A 51 -15.97 24.74 1.02
C SER A 51 -17.16 24.21 0.22
N ASP A 52 -18.32 24.83 0.40
CA ASP A 52 -19.53 24.48 -0.35
C ASP A 52 -19.36 24.69 -1.86
N LYS A 53 -18.55 25.68 -2.27
CA LYS A 53 -18.17 25.89 -3.68
C LYS A 53 -17.44 24.67 -4.26
N ALA A 54 -16.53 24.07 -3.50
CA ALA A 54 -15.82 22.86 -3.93
C ALA A 54 -16.75 21.66 -4.03
N ILE A 55 -17.68 21.51 -3.07
CA ILE A 55 -18.71 20.46 -3.10
C ILE A 55 -19.59 20.61 -4.34
N ALA A 56 -20.12 21.80 -4.61
CA ALA A 56 -20.97 22.06 -5.78
C ALA A 56 -20.23 21.79 -7.11
N ALA A 57 -18.96 22.18 -7.22
CA ALA A 57 -18.14 21.87 -8.39
C ALA A 57 -17.96 20.35 -8.57
N HIS A 58 -17.67 19.63 -7.49
CA HIS A 58 -17.48 18.19 -7.53
C HIS A 58 -18.79 17.43 -7.83
N MET A 59 -19.94 17.92 -7.35
CA MET A 59 -21.26 17.39 -7.70
C MET A 59 -21.51 17.42 -9.20
N LYS A 60 -21.19 18.53 -9.89
CA LYS A 60 -21.35 18.66 -11.36
C LYS A 60 -20.52 17.61 -12.10
N VAL A 61 -19.25 17.44 -11.70
CA VAL A 61 -18.36 16.43 -12.29
C VAL A 61 -18.89 15.01 -12.03
N MET A 62 -19.33 14.73 -10.81
CA MET A 62 -19.84 13.42 -10.43
C MET A 62 -21.12 13.05 -11.19
N GLN A 63 -22.02 14.02 -11.39
CA GLN A 63 -23.26 13.82 -12.14
C GLN A 63 -22.97 13.57 -13.62
N LYS A 64 -22.05 14.33 -14.23
CA LYS A 64 -21.59 14.10 -15.60
C LYS A 64 -21.03 12.69 -15.77
N ARG A 65 -20.10 12.28 -14.90
CA ARG A 65 -19.50 10.94 -14.93
C ARG A 65 -20.53 9.82 -14.76
N ARG A 66 -21.57 10.04 -13.95
CA ARG A 66 -22.66 9.06 -13.80
C ARG A 66 -23.46 8.88 -15.09
N LYS A 67 -23.82 9.99 -15.75
CA LYS A 67 -24.53 9.97 -17.03
C LYS A 67 -23.70 9.25 -18.11
N GLU A 68 -22.40 9.52 -18.18
CA GLU A 68 -21.48 8.84 -19.11
C GLU A 68 -21.40 7.32 -18.86
N ASN A 69 -21.49 6.89 -17.60
CA ASN A 69 -21.51 5.48 -17.23
C ASN A 69 -22.92 4.85 -17.28
N GLY A 70 -23.91 5.53 -17.86
CA GLY A 70 -25.29 5.03 -17.97
C GLY A 70 -26.01 4.87 -16.62
N LYS A 71 -25.54 5.53 -15.55
CA LYS A 71 -26.15 5.44 -14.22
C LYS A 71 -27.21 6.52 -14.02
N ASN A 72 -28.28 6.16 -13.32
CA ASN A 72 -29.34 7.10 -12.95
C ASN A 72 -28.80 8.27 -12.13
N PRO A 73 -29.38 9.48 -12.32
CA PRO A 73 -29.03 10.66 -11.54
C PRO A 73 -29.35 10.42 -10.06
N LEU A 74 -28.46 10.89 -9.16
CA LEU A 74 -28.74 10.83 -7.73
C LEU A 74 -29.55 12.05 -7.26
N PRO A 75 -30.35 11.90 -6.19
CA PRO A 75 -30.93 13.03 -5.47
C PRO A 75 -29.83 14.00 -5.00
N ASN A 76 -30.15 15.29 -4.94
CA ASN A 76 -29.19 16.34 -4.59
C ASN A 76 -28.54 16.12 -3.21
N GLY A 77 -29.28 15.62 -2.22
CA GLY A 77 -28.77 15.31 -0.88
C GLY A 77 -27.68 14.22 -0.90
N ASP A 78 -27.97 13.08 -1.53
CA ASP A 78 -27.02 11.98 -1.67
C ASP A 78 -25.80 12.37 -2.49
N LEU A 79 -26.02 13.13 -3.56
CA LEU A 79 -24.94 13.64 -4.41
C LEU A 79 -24.01 14.58 -3.63
N ARG A 80 -24.58 15.47 -2.80
CA ARG A 80 -23.81 16.35 -1.91
C ARG A 80 -23.02 15.55 -0.88
N TRP A 81 -23.63 14.56 -0.22
CA TRP A 81 -22.95 13.71 0.75
C TRP A 81 -21.79 12.94 0.11
N GLN A 82 -22.02 12.31 -1.05
CA GLN A 82 -20.97 11.58 -1.78
C GLN A 82 -19.84 12.51 -2.24
N ALA A 83 -20.18 13.70 -2.73
CA ALA A 83 -19.18 14.69 -3.14
C ALA A 83 -18.34 15.18 -1.95
N LYS A 84 -18.99 15.54 -0.82
CA LYS A 84 -18.30 15.94 0.40
C LYS A 84 -17.40 14.83 0.90
N LYS A 85 -17.89 13.59 1.00
CA LYS A 85 -17.11 12.43 1.43
C LYS A 85 -15.91 12.19 0.53
N ALA A 86 -16.09 12.23 -0.80
CA ALA A 86 -15.00 12.05 -1.75
C ALA A 86 -13.91 13.12 -1.62
N LEU A 87 -14.30 14.38 -1.38
CA LEU A 87 -13.37 15.48 -1.15
C LEU A 87 -12.63 15.33 0.18
N VAL A 88 -13.33 15.00 1.26
CA VAL A 88 -12.72 14.70 2.57
C VAL A 88 -11.73 13.55 2.47
N ASP A 89 -12.11 12.43 1.87
CA ASP A 89 -11.23 11.26 1.74
C ASP A 89 -10.04 11.55 0.79
N ALA A 90 -10.21 12.43 -0.20
CA ALA A 90 -9.10 12.88 -1.05
C ALA A 90 -8.12 13.79 -0.29
N THR A 91 -8.63 14.74 0.50
CA THR A 91 -7.82 15.61 1.35
C THR A 91 -7.09 14.82 2.43
N ALA A 92 -7.80 13.95 3.16
CA ALA A 92 -7.22 13.07 4.17
C ALA A 92 -6.06 12.24 3.59
N ARG A 93 -6.24 11.67 2.41
CA ARG A 93 -5.17 10.92 1.74
C ARG A 93 -3.96 11.79 1.35
N LYS A 94 -4.13 13.06 1.01
CA LYS A 94 -3.00 13.96 0.74
C LYS A 94 -2.15 14.22 1.98
N ASN A 95 -2.77 14.20 3.15
CA ASN A 95 -2.13 14.55 4.41
C ASN A 95 -1.55 13.33 5.16
N ALA A 96 -1.79 12.12 4.65
CA ALA A 96 -1.29 10.89 5.24
C ALA A 96 -0.26 10.20 4.35
N THR A 97 0.73 9.58 4.99
CA THR A 97 1.73 8.77 4.32
C THR A 97 1.07 7.64 3.54
N LYS A 98 1.44 7.51 2.27
CA LYS A 98 0.94 6.45 1.38
C LYS A 98 1.70 5.15 1.61
N TYR A 99 1.03 4.16 2.18
CA TYR A 99 1.51 2.78 2.18
C TYR A 99 0.92 1.98 1.02
N PHE A 100 1.64 0.94 0.61
CA PHE A 100 1.25 0.06 -0.49
C PHE A 100 1.92 -1.31 -0.31
N LEU A 101 1.36 -2.35 -0.95
CA LEU A 101 1.81 -3.74 -0.74
C LEU A 101 3.29 -3.97 -1.08
N TYR A 102 3.79 -3.34 -2.15
CA TYR A 102 5.19 -3.46 -2.55
C TYR A 102 6.17 -2.92 -1.49
N ALA A 103 5.73 -2.05 -0.58
CA ALA A 103 6.58 -1.53 0.50
C ALA A 103 7.07 -2.66 1.42
N PHE A 104 6.26 -3.71 1.64
CA PHE A 104 6.67 -4.87 2.44
C PHE A 104 7.77 -5.69 1.76
N ARG A 105 7.68 -5.87 0.43
CA ARG A 105 8.72 -6.58 -0.34
C ARG A 105 10.02 -5.77 -0.35
N TYR A 106 9.91 -4.45 -0.49
CA TYR A 106 11.03 -3.54 -0.41
C TYR A 106 11.70 -3.58 0.98
N SER A 107 10.92 -3.44 2.06
CA SER A 107 11.45 -3.45 3.43
C SER A 107 12.08 -4.79 3.79
N TYR A 108 11.50 -5.92 3.36
CA TYR A 108 12.08 -7.24 3.56
C TYR A 108 13.49 -7.35 2.95
N CYS A 109 13.66 -6.88 1.71
CA CYS A 109 14.96 -6.84 1.05
C CYS A 109 15.95 -5.94 1.79
N THR A 110 15.54 -4.71 2.09
CA THR A 110 16.40 -3.73 2.77
C THR A 110 16.86 -4.23 4.13
N HIS A 111 15.95 -4.74 4.96
CA HIS A 111 16.31 -5.27 6.28
C HIS A 111 17.15 -6.54 6.18
N GLY A 112 16.86 -7.43 5.23
CA GLY A 112 17.67 -8.63 5.02
C GLY A 112 19.13 -8.31 4.65
N LEU A 113 19.34 -7.34 3.76
CA LEU A 113 20.68 -6.84 3.39
C LEU A 113 21.38 -6.13 4.56
N MET A 114 20.66 -5.27 5.30
CA MET A 114 21.20 -4.59 6.48
C MET A 114 21.61 -5.58 7.58
N ASN A 115 20.88 -6.69 7.70
CA ASN A 115 21.21 -7.77 8.63
C ASN A 115 22.36 -8.68 8.12
N GLY A 116 22.92 -8.38 6.94
CA GLY A 116 24.10 -9.06 6.40
C GLY A 116 23.79 -10.27 5.52
N THR A 117 22.55 -10.47 5.07
CA THR A 117 22.25 -11.49 4.06
C THR A 117 22.87 -11.06 2.74
N ASP A 118 23.55 -11.97 2.05
CA ASP A 118 24.20 -11.62 0.79
C ASP A 118 23.16 -11.32 -0.33
N PRO A 119 23.49 -10.43 -1.29
CA PRO A 119 22.61 -10.05 -2.37
C PRO A 119 22.10 -11.22 -3.23
N VAL A 120 22.89 -12.27 -3.41
CA VAL A 120 22.55 -13.42 -4.27
C VAL A 120 21.48 -14.27 -3.57
N THR A 121 21.69 -14.60 -2.30
CA THR A 121 20.71 -15.32 -1.48
C THR A 121 19.43 -14.53 -1.34
N MET A 122 19.52 -13.21 -1.10
CA MET A 122 18.33 -12.36 -1.07
C MET A 122 17.59 -12.37 -2.41
N GLY A 123 18.32 -12.35 -3.54
CA GLY A 123 17.75 -12.48 -4.89
C GLY A 123 16.98 -13.77 -5.09
N LYS A 124 17.55 -14.90 -4.67
CA LYS A 124 16.89 -16.21 -4.72
C LYS A 124 15.64 -16.26 -3.84
N LEU A 125 15.72 -15.78 -2.59
CA LEU A 125 14.58 -15.73 -1.67
C LEU A 125 13.42 -14.86 -2.19
N MET A 126 13.74 -13.77 -2.88
CA MET A 126 12.74 -12.89 -3.48
C MET A 126 12.22 -13.39 -4.83
N GLY A 127 12.85 -14.41 -5.42
CA GLY A 127 12.54 -14.91 -6.76
C GLY A 127 12.84 -13.88 -7.86
N HIS A 128 13.96 -13.15 -7.75
CA HIS A 128 14.38 -12.26 -8.83
C HIS A 128 15.04 -13.05 -9.97
N ALA A 129 14.72 -12.64 -11.21
CA ALA A 129 15.41 -13.14 -12.40
C ALA A 129 16.83 -12.57 -12.52
N ASP A 130 17.04 -11.35 -12.04
CA ASP A 130 18.34 -10.67 -12.03
C ASP A 130 18.66 -10.02 -10.66
N LEU A 131 19.92 -9.67 -10.45
CA LEU A 131 20.34 -8.97 -9.22
C LEU A 131 20.32 -7.45 -9.37
N THR A 132 20.00 -6.94 -10.55
CA THR A 132 20.02 -5.51 -10.87
C THR A 132 19.19 -4.70 -9.87
N MET A 133 17.99 -5.19 -9.54
CA MET A 133 17.11 -4.54 -8.57
C MET A 133 17.71 -4.51 -7.16
N ILE A 134 18.42 -5.57 -6.76
CA ILE A 134 19.06 -5.64 -5.43
C ILE A 134 20.25 -4.69 -5.37
N TYR A 135 21.09 -4.65 -6.40
CA TYR A 135 22.23 -3.73 -6.45
C TYR A 135 21.79 -2.27 -6.47
N LYS A 136 20.68 -1.93 -7.14
CA LYS A 136 20.08 -0.58 -7.07
C LYS A 136 19.67 -0.19 -5.65
N ILE A 137 19.21 -1.14 -4.83
CA ILE A 137 18.88 -0.91 -3.42
C ILE A 137 20.16 -0.84 -2.59
N TYR A 138 21.11 -1.75 -2.80
CA TYR A 138 22.39 -1.80 -2.11
C TYR A 138 23.19 -0.50 -2.30
N ALA A 139 23.19 0.09 -3.50
CA ALA A 139 23.82 1.38 -3.76
C ALA A 139 23.30 2.52 -2.86
N LYS A 140 22.07 2.42 -2.35
CA LYS A 140 21.54 3.36 -1.35
C LYS A 140 22.06 3.04 0.05
N ILE A 141 22.13 1.76 0.43
CA ILE A 141 22.66 1.29 1.71
C ILE A 141 24.16 1.59 1.82
N ALA A 142 24.92 1.47 0.72
CA ALA A 142 26.34 1.77 0.67
C ALA A 142 26.67 3.26 0.96
N LYS A 143 25.66 4.15 0.89
CA LYS A 143 25.82 5.55 1.29
C LYS A 143 25.70 5.76 2.80
N ASP A 144 25.27 4.75 3.56
CA ASP A 144 25.20 4.81 5.02
C ASP A 144 26.60 4.56 5.63
N PRO A 145 27.24 5.59 6.21
CA PRO A 145 28.59 5.48 6.73
C PRO A 145 28.69 4.52 7.93
N VAL A 146 27.64 4.39 8.74
CA VAL A 146 27.63 3.50 9.90
C VAL A 146 27.61 2.05 9.44
N PHE A 147 26.75 1.75 8.46
CA PHE A 147 26.69 0.43 7.86
C PHE A 147 28.03 0.04 7.22
N MET A 148 28.62 0.92 6.41
CA MET A 148 29.89 0.64 5.72
C MET A 148 31.06 0.46 6.68
N LEU A 149 31.14 1.25 7.76
CA LEU A 149 32.15 1.06 8.80
C LEU A 149 32.02 -0.31 9.48
N SER A 150 30.78 -0.74 9.77
CA SER A 150 30.53 -2.05 10.37
C SER A 150 30.93 -3.20 9.43
N ALA A 151 30.68 -3.06 8.13
CA ALA A 151 31.05 -4.05 7.13
C ALA A 151 32.57 -4.14 6.96
N ALA A 152 33.28 -3.00 6.89
CA ALA A 152 34.74 -2.97 6.83
C ALA A 152 35.38 -3.66 8.05
N ARG A 153 34.85 -3.42 9.25
CA ARG A 153 35.31 -4.09 10.49
C ARG A 153 35.08 -5.60 10.49
N LYS A 154 34.03 -6.10 9.84
CA LYS A 154 33.78 -7.54 9.70
C LYS A 154 34.77 -8.20 8.75
N VAL A 155 35.19 -7.51 7.70
CA VAL A 155 36.18 -8.01 6.72
C VAL A 155 37.60 -7.95 7.27
N ALA A 156 37.90 -6.98 8.13
CA ALA A 156 39.22 -6.82 8.76
C ALA A 156 39.50 -7.81 9.90
N ARG A 157 38.53 -8.65 10.28
CA ARG A 157 38.69 -9.73 11.25
C ARG A 157 38.92 -11.05 10.52
#